data_AF-A0A7F8RHS3-F1
#
_entry.id   AF-A0A7F8RHS3-F1
#
_cell.length_a   1.000
_cell.length_b   1.000
_cell.length_c   1.000
_cell.angle_alpha   90.00
_cell.angle_beta   90.00
_cell.angle_gamma   90.00
#
_symmetry.space_group_name_H-M   'P 1'
#
loop_
_entity.id
_entity.type
_entity.pdbx_description
1 polymer ?
#
loop_
_entity_poly.entity_id
_entity_poly.type
_entity_poly.pdbx_seq_one_letter_code
_entity_poly.pdbx_strand_id
1 'polypeptide(L)'
;MSSRELKRRFEVFGEIVECQVLTRSRRGEKYGFITYRCSEHAALSLRNGAALRKRNEPSFQLSYGGLQHLCWPRHTDYDSNSEEALPASVKNKYEAMDFDSLLKEAQQSLH
;
A
#
# COMPACT_ATOMS: atom_id res chain seq x y z
N MET A 1 -23.14 8.20 6.46
CA MET A 1 -23.32 7.81 5.05
C MET A 1 -23.46 6.30 4.95
N SER A 2 -24.19 5.78 3.95
CA SER A 2 -24.30 4.34 3.64
C SER A 2 -23.37 3.96 2.48
N SER A 3 -23.08 2.68 2.28
CA SER A 3 -22.21 2.23 1.16
C SER A 3 -22.76 2.65 -0.20
N ARG A 4 -24.07 2.54 -0.43
CA ARG A 4 -24.71 2.96 -1.69
C ARG A 4 -24.56 4.46 -1.95
N GLU A 5 -24.71 5.27 -0.90
CA GLU A 5 -24.56 6.72 -0.98
C GLU A 5 -23.10 7.11 -1.24
N LEU A 6 -22.15 6.43 -0.58
CA LEU A 6 -20.73 6.62 -0.78
C LEU A 6 -20.35 6.31 -2.23
N LYS A 7 -20.78 5.16 -2.76
CA LYS A 7 -20.55 4.79 -4.16
C LYS A 7 -21.07 5.87 -5.13
N ARG A 8 -22.34 6.27 -5.01
CA ARG A 8 -22.96 7.25 -5.92
C ARG A 8 -22.25 8.59 -5.97
N ARG A 9 -21.71 9.06 -4.84
CA ARG A 9 -21.02 10.35 -4.79
C ARG A 9 -19.67 10.29 -5.50
N PHE A 10 -18.98 9.18 -5.32
CA PHE A 10 -17.60 9.01 -5.75
C PHE A 10 -17.47 8.40 -7.15
N GLU A 11 -18.55 7.82 -7.68
CA GLU A 11 -18.64 7.30 -9.05
C GLU A 11 -18.40 8.37 -10.12
N VAL A 12 -18.56 9.66 -9.79
CA VAL A 12 -18.22 10.79 -10.68
C VAL A 12 -16.74 10.86 -11.04
N PHE A 13 -15.86 10.33 -10.19
CA PHE A 13 -14.41 10.35 -10.43
C PHE A 13 -13.92 9.13 -11.21
N GLY A 14 -14.72 8.08 -11.32
CA GLY A 14 -14.39 6.88 -12.07
C GLY A 14 -15.10 5.62 -11.59
N GLU A 15 -14.78 4.50 -12.24
CA GLU A 15 -15.37 3.19 -11.95
C GLU A 15 -14.92 2.67 -10.57
N ILE A 16 -15.89 2.50 -9.67
CA ILE A 16 -15.68 1.94 -8.32
C ILE A 16 -15.84 0.42 -8.38
N VAL A 17 -14.75 -0.29 -8.08
CA VAL A 17 -14.68 -1.74 -7.97
C VAL A 17 -15.28 -2.20 -6.65
N GLU A 18 -14.95 -1.51 -5.56
CA GLU A 18 -15.37 -1.89 -4.21
C GLU A 18 -15.72 -0.68 -3.36
N CYS A 19 -16.78 -0.79 -2.56
CA CYS A 19 -17.23 0.26 -1.65
C CYS A 19 -17.70 -0.36 -0.33
N GLN A 20 -16.97 -0.08 0.74
CA GLN A 20 -17.23 -0.65 2.07
C GLN A 20 -17.39 0.47 3.10
N VAL A 21 -18.38 0.34 3.98
CA VAL A 21 -18.59 1.30 5.08
C VAL A 21 -18.54 0.54 6.40
N LEU A 22 -17.54 0.85 7.21
CA LEU A 22 -17.34 0.29 8.54
C LEU A 22 -17.81 1.29 9.58
N THR A 23 -18.42 0.80 10.66
CA THR A 23 -18.82 1.62 11.81
C THR A 23 -18.04 1.16 13.02
N ARG A 24 -17.30 2.07 13.66
CA ARG A 24 -16.57 1.80 14.89
C ARG A 24 -17.54 1.90 16.06
N SER A 25 -17.82 0.76 16.69
CA SER A 25 -18.80 0.63 17.80
C SER A 25 -18.54 1.57 18.98
N ARG A 26 -17.27 1.92 19.26
CA ARG A 26 -16.88 2.66 20.46
C ARG A 26 -17.15 4.18 20.41
N ARG A 27 -17.23 4.78 19.22
CA ARG A 27 -17.43 6.24 19.04
C ARG A 27 -18.53 6.62 18.06
N GLY A 28 -19.18 5.64 17.42
CA GLY A 28 -20.12 5.89 16.33
C GLY A 28 -19.47 6.48 15.07
N GLU A 29 -18.12 6.53 15.03
CA GLU A 29 -17.34 6.96 13.88
C GLU A 29 -17.55 5.97 12.73
N LYS A 30 -17.77 6.48 11.52
CA LYS A 30 -17.94 5.67 10.31
C LYS A 30 -16.78 5.94 9.37
N TYR A 31 -16.18 4.86 8.87
CA TYR A 31 -15.12 4.90 7.87
C TYR A 31 -15.63 4.29 6.58
N GLY A 32 -15.31 4.93 5.45
CA GLY A 32 -15.65 4.46 4.12
C GLY A 32 -14.39 4.14 3.34
N PHE A 33 -14.35 2.99 2.70
CA PHE A 33 -13.31 2.60 1.76
C PHE A 33 -13.89 2.54 0.37
N ILE A 34 -13.15 3.10 -0.59
CA ILE A 34 -13.51 3.12 -2.00
C ILE A 34 -12.30 2.65 -2.78
N THR A 35 -12.47 1.58 -3.53
CA THR A 35 -11.45 1.03 -4.41
C THR A 35 -11.86 1.32 -5.85
N TYR A 36 -11.03 2.08 -6.56
CA TYR A 36 -11.21 2.36 -7.98
C TYR A 36 -10.44 1.37 -8.85
N ARG A 37 -10.87 1.23 -10.10
CA ARG A 37 -10.15 0.44 -11.09
C ARG A 37 -8.80 1.08 -11.49
N CYS A 38 -8.73 2.40 -11.50
CA CYS A 38 -7.56 3.17 -11.91
C CYS A 38 -7.06 4.08 -10.77
N SER A 39 -5.74 4.19 -10.64
CA SER A 39 -5.09 5.06 -9.64
C SER A 39 -5.38 6.54 -9.88
N GLU A 40 -5.51 6.96 -11.14
CA GLU A 40 -5.86 8.33 -11.53
C GLU A 40 -7.24 8.75 -10.95
N HIS A 41 -8.23 7.87 -11.04
CA HIS A 41 -9.57 8.09 -10.47
C HIS A 41 -9.51 8.25 -8.94
N ALA A 42 -8.67 7.45 -8.27
CA ALA A 42 -8.45 7.56 -6.82
C ALA A 42 -7.80 8.90 -6.45
N ALA A 43 -6.82 9.37 -7.23
CA ALA A 43 -6.17 10.66 -7.01
C ALA A 43 -7.12 11.85 -7.22
N LEU A 44 -7.95 11.80 -8.28
CA LEU A 44 -8.99 12.80 -8.54
C LEU A 44 -10.02 12.85 -7.41
N SER A 45 -10.47 11.67 -6.95
CA SER A 45 -11.37 11.51 -5.82
C SER A 45 -10.79 12.11 -4.54
N LEU A 46 -9.49 11.97 -4.30
CA LEU A 46 -8.84 12.56 -3.12
C LEU A 46 -8.77 14.09 -3.20
N ARG A 47 -8.41 14.62 -4.37
CA ARG A 47 -8.29 16.08 -4.60
C ARG A 47 -9.65 16.79 -4.58
N ASN A 48 -10.63 16.23 -5.27
CA ASN A 48 -11.92 16.89 -5.51
C ASN A 48 -13.06 16.33 -4.64
N GLY A 49 -12.87 15.19 -3.98
CA GLY A 49 -13.92 14.57 -3.15
C GLY A 49 -14.30 15.39 -1.93
N ALA A 50 -13.40 16.25 -1.43
CA ALA A 50 -13.74 17.18 -0.34
C ALA A 50 -14.79 18.21 -0.78
N ALA A 51 -14.84 18.57 -2.06
CA ALA A 51 -15.84 19.48 -2.63
C ALA A 51 -17.24 18.84 -2.75
N LEU A 52 -17.33 17.50 -2.75
CA LEU A 52 -18.62 16.79 -2.75
C LEU A 52 -19.34 16.84 -1.39
N ARG A 53 -18.70 17.40 -0.36
CA ARG A 53 -19.30 17.58 0.97
C ARG A 53 -20.43 18.61 0.87
N LYS A 54 -21.65 18.22 1.25
CA LYS A 54 -22.76 19.17 1.39
C LYS A 54 -22.59 20.02 2.66
N ARG A 55 -23.08 21.26 2.65
CA ARG A 55 -22.92 22.22 3.76
C ARG A 55 -23.54 21.74 5.09
N ASN A 56 -24.55 20.87 5.03
CA ASN A 56 -25.27 20.35 6.19
C ASN A 56 -24.77 18.97 6.65
N GLU A 57 -23.64 18.50 6.13
CA GLU A 57 -23.13 17.17 6.43
C GLU A 57 -21.87 17.23 7.31
N PRO A 58 -21.65 16.20 8.15
CA PRO A 58 -20.44 16.12 8.96
C PRO A 58 -19.21 16.09 8.06
N SER A 59 -18.16 16.79 8.48
CA SER A 59 -16.86 16.75 7.80
C SER A 59 -16.31 15.33 7.84
N PHE A 60 -15.92 14.82 6.67
CA PHE A 60 -15.14 13.60 6.53
C PHE A 60 -13.76 13.99 5.99
N GLN A 61 -12.73 13.30 6.49
CA GLN A 61 -11.38 13.42 5.96
C GLN A 61 -11.19 12.36 4.88
N LEU A 62 -10.66 12.77 3.74
CA LEU A 62 -10.21 11.85 2.70
C LEU A 62 -8.70 11.69 2.82
N SER A 63 -8.23 10.45 2.80
CA SER A 63 -6.82 10.11 2.84
C SER A 63 -6.57 8.94 1.90
N TYR A 64 -5.34 8.85 1.40
CA TYR A 64 -4.89 7.63 0.76
C TYR A 64 -4.74 6.56 1.86
N GLY A 65 -5.58 5.53 1.81
CA GLY A 65 -5.62 4.49 2.81
C GLY A 65 -6.06 3.20 2.15
N GLY A 66 -5.09 2.38 1.74
CA GLY A 66 -5.39 1.02 1.32
C GLY A 66 -5.97 0.25 2.50
N LEU A 67 -6.98 -0.59 2.24
CA LEU A 67 -7.16 -1.77 3.07
C LEU A 67 -5.80 -2.49 3.03
N GLN A 68 -5.09 -2.62 4.16
CA GLN A 68 -3.86 -3.41 4.20
C GLN A 68 -4.08 -4.87 3.77
N HIS A 69 -5.33 -5.29 3.56
CA HIS A 69 -5.71 -6.59 3.02
C HIS A 69 -5.66 -6.70 1.48
N LEU A 70 -5.50 -5.58 0.78
CA LEU A 70 -5.28 -5.51 -0.68
C LEU A 70 -3.84 -5.04 -0.97
N CYS A 71 -2.90 -5.34 -0.07
CA CYS A 71 -1.48 -5.21 -0.36
C CYS A 71 -1.16 -6.11 -1.55
N TRP A 72 -1.14 -5.51 -2.74
CA TRP A 72 -0.18 -5.89 -3.76
C TRP A 72 1.20 -6.00 -3.07
N PRO A 73 2.03 -6.98 -3.47
CA PRO A 73 3.33 -7.15 -2.85
C PRO A 73 4.04 -5.81 -2.90
N ARG A 74 4.50 -5.36 -1.74
CA ARG A 74 5.39 -4.21 -1.68
C ARG A 74 6.57 -4.57 -2.56
N HIS A 75 6.61 -4.03 -3.77
CA HIS A 75 7.86 -3.81 -4.45
C HIS A 75 8.51 -2.69 -3.65
N THR A 76 9.07 -3.05 -2.49
CA THR A 76 10.11 -2.25 -1.88
C THR A 76 11.22 -2.27 -2.89
N ASP A 77 11.35 -1.14 -3.58
CA ASP A 77 12.50 -0.83 -4.40
C ASP A 77 13.74 -1.20 -3.59
N TYR A 78 14.54 -2.08 -4.18
CA TYR A 78 15.88 -2.41 -3.73
C TYR A 78 16.69 -1.12 -3.77
N ASP A 79 16.67 -0.34 -2.70
CA ASP A 79 17.65 0.73 -2.49
C ASP A 79 18.92 0.07 -1.95
N SER A 80 19.67 -0.56 -2.86
CA SER A 80 21.03 -1.02 -2.61
C SER A 80 21.97 0.18 -2.61
N ASN A 81 21.94 0.97 -1.54
CA ASN A 81 23.14 1.71 -1.13
C ASN A 81 23.08 2.12 0.34
N SER A 82 23.72 1.33 1.20
CA SER A 82 24.21 1.81 2.49
C SER A 82 25.40 0.95 2.87
N GLU A 83 26.56 1.28 2.32
CA GLU A 83 27.82 1.02 3.02
C GLU A 83 27.76 1.76 4.37
N GLU A 84 27.70 1.03 5.48
CA GLU A 84 28.41 1.48 6.68
C GLU A 84 28.69 0.34 7.69
N ALA A 85 29.98 0.08 7.83
CA ALA A 85 30.71 -0.24 9.05
C ALA A 85 30.33 -1.48 9.88
N LEU A 86 31.26 -2.43 9.85
CA LEU A 86 31.42 -3.62 10.68
C LEU A 86 31.19 -3.39 12.19
N PRO A 87 30.75 -4.44 12.90
CA PRO A 87 31.60 -4.94 13.97
C PRO A 87 31.88 -6.44 13.83
N ALA A 88 33.06 -6.83 14.30
CA ALA A 88 33.62 -8.17 14.27
C ALA A 88 32.63 -9.24 14.76
N SER A 89 32.10 -9.99 13.81
CA SER A 89 31.50 -11.31 14.00
C SER A 89 32.08 -12.18 12.91
N VAL A 90 32.39 -13.43 13.25
CA VAL A 90 33.03 -14.42 12.40
C VAL A 90 32.34 -14.45 11.04
N LYS A 91 32.91 -13.77 10.03
CA LYS A 91 32.36 -13.76 8.68
C LYS A 91 32.44 -15.20 8.19
N ASN A 92 31.28 -15.82 7.98
CA ASN A 92 31.24 -17.15 7.42
C ASN A 92 32.00 -17.13 6.08
N LYS A 93 32.77 -18.19 5.77
CA LYS A 93 33.61 -18.22 4.55
C LYS A 93 32.82 -17.86 3.28
N TYR A 94 31.53 -18.17 3.26
CA TYR A 94 30.61 -17.90 2.15
C TYR A 94 30.13 -16.44 2.05
N GLU A 95 30.22 -15.66 3.13
CA GLU A 95 29.78 -14.26 3.17
C GLU A 95 30.84 -13.31 2.59
N ALA A 96 32.10 -13.74 2.56
CA ALA A 96 33.20 -12.99 1.97
C ALA A 96 33.50 -13.39 0.51
N MET A 97 32.84 -14.42 -0.02
CA MET A 97 33.04 -14.87 -1.41
C MET A 97 32.12 -14.13 -2.37
N ASP A 98 32.65 -13.85 -3.57
CA ASP A 98 31.87 -13.29 -4.66
C ASP A 98 30.90 -14.34 -5.25
N PHE A 99 29.91 -13.85 -5.99
CA PHE A 99 28.87 -14.70 -6.59
C PHE A 99 29.48 -15.80 -7.46
N ASP A 100 30.50 -15.47 -8.26
CA ASP A 100 31.16 -16.42 -9.16
C ASP A 100 31.90 -17.53 -8.41
N SER A 101 32.59 -17.23 -7.30
CA SER A 101 33.27 -18.24 -6.48
C SER A 101 32.28 -19.17 -5.78
N LEU A 102 31.18 -18.62 -5.24
CA LEU A 102 30.10 -19.41 -4.63
C LEU A 102 29.48 -20.37 -5.64
N LEU A 103 29.19 -19.88 -6.85
CA LEU A 103 28.60 -20.69 -7.91
C LEU A 103 29.54 -21.82 -8.34
N LYS A 104 30.84 -21.54 -8.41
CA LYS A 104 31.86 -22.53 -8.79
C LYS A 104 32.08 -23.61 -7.74
N GLU A 105 32.11 -23.26 -6.46
CA GLU A 105 32.22 -24.24 -5.35
C GLU A 105 30.99 -25.15 -5.32
N ALA A 106 29.79 -24.60 -5.50
CA ALA A 106 28.55 -25.37 -5.59
C ALA A 106 28.60 -26.40 -6.75
N GLN A 107 29.08 -25.99 -7.92
CA GLN A 107 29.24 -26.89 -9.06
C GLN A 107 30.30 -27.98 -8.83
N GLN A 108 31.38 -27.67 -8.11
CA GLN A 108 32.45 -28.62 -7.81
C GLN A 108 32.06 -29.64 -6.73
N SER A 109 31.18 -29.28 -5.79
CA SER A 109 30.69 -30.20 -4.75
C SER A 109 29.75 -31.30 -5.26
N LEU A 110 29.35 -31.24 -6.53
CA LEU A 110 28.39 -32.17 -7.14
C LEU A 110 29.03 -33.47 -7.68
N HIS A 111 30.31 -33.71 -7.36
CA HIS A 111 31.16 -34.75 -7.94
C HIS A 111 31.87 -35.58 -6.87
#